data_AF-A0A5N7MFS0-F1
#
_entry.id   AF-A0A5N7MFS0-F1
#
_cell.length_a   1.000
_cell.length_b   1.000
_cell.length_c   1.000
_cell.angle_alpha   90.00
_cell.angle_beta   90.00
_cell.angle_gamma   90.00
#
_symmetry.space_group_name_H-M   'P 1'
#
loop_
_entity.id
_entity.type
_entity.pdbx_description
1 polymer ?
#
loop_
_entity_poly.entity_id
_entity_poly.type
_entity_poly.pdbx_seq_one_letter_code
_entity_poly.pdbx_strand_id
1 'polypeptide(L)' 'MDRRLLAAIAHFPDRGHAIEELARWDEEFLLLCADLPEAEAALARWERSDTPVREERCAEYRELVRDLAGEIEATLDRNA' A
#
# COMPACT_ATOMS: atom_id res chain seq x y z
N MET A 1 0.38 2.86 -16.73
CA MET A 1 0.47 1.99 -15.54
C MET A 1 -0.43 2.60 -14.48
N ASP A 2 -1.36 1.82 -13.89
CA ASP A 2 -2.28 2.33 -12.88
C ASP A 2 -1.48 2.80 -11.65
N ARG A 3 -1.81 3.98 -11.11
CA ARG A 3 -1.14 4.57 -9.94
C ARG A 3 -1.20 3.66 -8.72
N ARG A 4 -2.27 2.86 -8.62
CA ARG A 4 -2.48 1.86 -7.56
C ARG A 4 -1.38 0.79 -7.58
N LEU A 5 -1.07 0.29 -8.78
CA LEU A 5 -0.02 -0.72 -8.95
C LEU A 5 1.39 -0.14 -8.80
N LEU A 6 1.61 1.12 -9.21
CA LEU A 6 2.92 1.75 -9.10
C LEU A 6 3.44 1.82 -7.66
N ALA A 7 2.56 2.04 -6.69
CA ALA A 7 2.94 2.06 -5.27
C ALA A 7 3.33 0.66 -4.78
N ALA A 8 2.50 -0.36 -5.05
CA ALA A 8 2.84 -1.74 -4.72
C ALA A 8 4.16 -2.19 -5.38
N ILE A 9 4.38 -1.85 -6.65
CA ILE A 9 5.62 -2.18 -7.38
C ILE A 9 6.83 -1.45 -6.79
N ALA A 10 6.66 -0.23 -6.30
CA ALA A 10 7.75 0.49 -5.62
C ALA A 10 8.14 -0.17 -4.29
N HIS A 11 7.20 -0.79 -3.57
CA HIS A 11 7.48 -1.59 -2.37
C HIS A 11 8.10 -2.96 -2.70
N PHE A 12 7.71 -3.56 -3.82
CA PHE A 12 8.15 -4.90 -4.24
C PHE A 12 8.74 -4.88 -5.66
N PRO A 13 9.90 -4.23 -5.86
CA PRO A 13 10.47 -4.02 -7.21
C PRO A 13 10.75 -5.33 -7.96
N ASP A 14 11.11 -6.40 -7.24
CA ASP A 14 11.39 -7.71 -7.81
C ASP A 14 10.12 -8.50 -8.19
N ARG A 15 8.94 -8.05 -7.74
CA ARG A 15 7.66 -8.74 -7.95
C ARG A 15 6.70 -7.97 -8.86
N GLY A 16 7.21 -7.01 -9.64
CA GLY A 16 6.37 -6.15 -10.46
C GLY A 16 5.47 -6.89 -11.44
N HIS A 17 5.99 -7.93 -12.10
CA HIS A 17 5.20 -8.73 -13.02
C HIS A 17 4.07 -9.50 -12.31
N ALA A 18 4.37 -10.13 -11.17
CA ALA A 18 3.38 -10.86 -10.38
C ALA A 18 2.25 -9.96 -9.88
N ILE A 19 2.58 -8.73 -9.47
CA ILE A 19 1.60 -7.71 -9.08
C ILE A 19 0.67 -7.35 -10.26
N GLU A 20 1.25 -7.07 -11.43
CA GLU A 20 0.46 -6.72 -12.62
C GLU A 20 -0.42 -7.86 -13.12
N GLU A 21 0.06 -9.10 -13.04
CA GLU A 21 -0.72 -10.27 -13.43
C GLU A 21 -1.85 -10.54 -12.45
N LEU A 22 -1.57 -10.58 -11.14
CA LEU A 22 -2.59 -10.88 -10.14
C LEU A 22 -3.69 -9.81 -10.13
N ALA A 23 -3.32 -8.53 -10.16
CA ALA A 23 -4.28 -7.43 -10.18
C ALA A 23 -5.16 -7.37 -11.43
N ARG A 24 -4.81 -8.10 -12.50
CA ARG A 24 -5.65 -8.20 -13.70
C ARG A 24 -6.86 -9.11 -13.48
N TRP A 25 -6.73 -10.11 -12.62
CA TRP A 25 -7.73 -11.16 -12.44
C TRP A 25 -8.37 -11.16 -11.04
N ASP A 26 -7.71 -10.51 -10.08
CA ASP A 26 -8.15 -10.39 -8.70
C ASP A 26 -8.47 -8.92 -8.37
N GLU A 27 -9.75 -8.58 -8.37
CA GLU A 27 -10.24 -7.24 -8.04
C GLU A 27 -10.00 -6.87 -6.57
N GLU A 28 -10.04 -7.86 -5.67
CA GLU A 28 -9.76 -7.65 -4.24
C GLU A 28 -8.30 -7.26 -4.04
N PHE A 29 -7.38 -7.95 -4.73
CA PHE A 29 -5.97 -7.59 -4.73
C PHE A 29 -5.70 -6.21 -5.36
N LEU A 30 -6.44 -5.85 -6.43
CA LEU A 30 -6.33 -4.52 -7.03
C LEU A 30 -6.79 -3.41 -6.06
N LEU A 31 -7.85 -3.65 -5.27
CA LEU A 31 -8.30 -2.74 -4.22
C LEU A 31 -7.27 -2.63 -3.10
N LEU A 32 -6.69 -3.75 -2.66
CA LEU A 32 -5.61 -3.75 -1.69
C LEU A 32 -4.39 -2.93 -2.16
N CYS A 33 -4.02 -3.06 -3.43
CA CYS A 33 -2.97 -2.22 -4.03
C CYS A 33 -3.36 -0.73 -4.11
N ALA A 34 -4.66 -0.41 -4.17
CA ALA A 34 -5.16 0.95 -4.19
C ALA A 34 -5.10 1.63 -2.82
N ASP A 35 -5.34 0.88 -1.75
CA ASP A 35 -5.36 1.39 -0.38
C ASP A 35 -3.98 1.84 0.08
N LEU A 36 -2.91 1.18 -0.37
CA LEU A 36 -1.53 1.51 0.00
C LEU A 36 -1.13 2.96 -0.31
N PRO A 37 -1.22 3.47 -1.56
CA PRO A 37 -0.89 4.87 -1.85
C PRO A 37 -1.83 5.87 -1.18
N GLU A 38 -3.06 5.48 -0.85
CA GLU A 38 -3.99 6.33 -0.08
C GLU A 38 -3.53 6.48 1.38
N ALA A 39 -3.13 5.37 2.01
CA ALA A 39 -2.56 5.38 3.36
C ALA A 39 -1.24 6.15 3.42
N GLU A 40 -0.35 5.98 2.44
CA GLU A 40 0.89 6.76 2.32
C GLU A 40 0.62 8.27 2.14
N ALA A 41 -0.35 8.63 1.31
CA ALA A 41 -0.72 10.03 1.11
C ALA A 41 -1.31 10.65 2.38
N ALA A 42 -2.12 9.88 3.12
CA ALA A 42 -2.66 10.30 4.41
C ALA A 42 -1.56 10.46 5.47
N LEU A 43 -0.61 9.52 5.55
CA LEU A 43 0.56 9.64 6.41
C LEU A 43 1.35 10.92 6.11
N ALA A 44 1.69 11.14 4.84
CA ALA A 44 2.44 12.32 4.42
C ALA A 44 1.68 13.63 4.72
N ARG A 45 0.35 13.62 4.68
CA ARG A 45 -0.50 14.75 5.08
C ARG A 45 -0.40 14.99 6.59
N TRP A 46 -0.49 13.94 7.41
CA TRP A 46 -0.38 14.06 8.86
C TRP A 46 1.02 14.49 9.30
N GLU A 47 2.08 14.00 8.68
CA GLU A 47 3.46 14.41 9.00
C GLU A 47 3.70 15.92 8.82
N ARG A 48 2.95 16.57 7.93
CA ARG A 48 2.97 18.02 7.70
C ARG A 48 1.93 18.80 8.51
N SER A 49 1.17 18.14 9.37
CA SER A 49 0.11 18.75 10.18
C SER A 49 0.67 19.37 11.46
N ASP A 50 0.18 20.56 11.81
CA ASP A 50 0.48 21.22 13.09
C ASP A 50 -0.50 20.83 14.21
N THR A 51 -1.40 19.88 13.95
CA THR A 51 -2.38 19.43 14.93
C THR A 51 -1.72 18.67 16.09
N PRO A 52 -2.21 18.79 17.33
CA PRO A 52 -1.67 18.05 18.48
C PRO A 52 -1.80 16.52 18.33
N VAL A 53 -2.75 16.04 17.51
CA VAL A 53 -2.95 14.61 17.21
C VAL A 53 -2.00 14.08 16.13
N ARG A 54 -1.06 14.90 15.62
CA ARG A 54 -0.13 14.52 14.54
C ARG A 54 0.54 13.19 14.83
N GLU A 55 1.15 13.06 16.01
CA GLU A 55 1.99 11.90 16.33
C GLU A 55 1.18 10.61 16.41
N GLU A 56 0.01 10.66 17.03
CA GLU A 56 -0.94 9.56 17.08
C GLU A 56 -1.38 9.15 15.67
N ARG A 57 -1.82 10.11 14.85
CA ARG A 57 -2.23 9.83 13.46
C ARG A 57 -1.10 9.28 12.61
N CYS A 58 0.11 9.83 12.73
CA CYS A 58 1.26 9.29 12.01
C CYS A 58 1.60 7.87 12.45
N ALA A 59 1.46 7.54 13.74
CA ALA A 59 1.67 6.16 14.21
C ALA A 59 0.62 5.21 13.62
N GLU A 60 -0.65 5.59 13.65
CA GLU A 60 -1.76 4.83 13.06
C GLU A 60 -1.55 4.57 11.56
N TYR A 61 -1.24 5.61 10.78
CA TYR A 61 -1.04 5.43 9.34
C TYR A 61 0.25 4.68 8.99
N ARG A 62 1.31 4.76 9.80
CA ARG A 62 2.52 3.93 9.59
C ARG A 62 2.23 2.45 9.83
N GLU A 63 1.43 2.15 10.85
CA GLU A 63 0.95 0.79 11.10
C GLU A 63 0.08 0.30 9.94
N LEU A 64 -0.87 1.12 9.48
CA LEU A 64 -1.71 0.77 8.33
C LEU A 64 -0.88 0.51 7.06
N VAL A 65 0.10 1.36 6.73
CA VAL A 65 0.98 1.14 5.56
C VAL A 65 1.76 -0.16 5.69
N ARG A 66 2.28 -0.47 6.88
CA ARG A 66 3.01 -1.72 7.14
C ARG A 66 2.10 -2.93 6.97
N ASP A 67 0.88 -2.86 7.50
CA ASP A 67 -0.06 -3.97 7.47
C ASP A 67 -0.56 -4.21 6.03
N LEU A 68 -0.86 -3.15 5.27
CA LEU A 68 -1.21 -3.23 3.84
C LEU A 68 -0.06 -3.84 3.01
N ALA A 69 1.17 -3.40 3.23
CA ALA A 69 2.33 -3.98 2.55
C ALA A 69 2.50 -5.47 2.90
N GLY A 70 2.32 -5.85 4.16
CA GLY A 70 2.35 -7.23 4.60
C GLY A 70 1.25 -8.10 3.98
N GLU A 71 0.03 -7.58 3.84
CA GLU A 71 -1.06 -8.28 3.15
C GLU A 71 -0.79 -8.47 1.66
N ILE A 72 -0.21 -7.46 0.99
CA ILE A 72 0.20 -7.56 -0.42
C ILE A 72 1.27 -8.64 -0.56
N GLU A 73 2.31 -8.62 0.27
CA GLU A 73 3.38 -9.62 0.27
C GLU A 73 2.82 -11.04 0.48
N ALA A 74 1.99 -11.22 1.51
CA ALA A 74 1.38 -12.50 1.82
C ALA A 74 0.46 -13.00 0.70
N THR A 75 -0.26 -12.08 0.03
CA THR A 75 -1.13 -12.44 -1.11
C THR A 75 -0.30 -12.85 -2.32
N LEU A 76 0.81 -12.16 -2.59
CA LEU A 76 1.76 -12.55 -3.62
C LEU A 76 2.38 -13.92 -3.32
N ASP A 77 2.80 -14.18 -2.08
CA ASP A 77 3.37 -15.48 -1.68
C ASP A 77 2.38 -16.64 -1.85
N ARG A 78 1.09 -16.40 -1.62
CA ARG A 78 0.03 -17.41 -1.85
C ARG A 78 -0.24 -17.69 -3.33
N ASN A 79 0.13 -16.78 -4.23
CA ASN A 79 -0.13 -16.85 -5.66
C ASN A 79 1.15 -16.95 -6.51
N ALA A 80 2.30 -17.23 -5.88
CA ALA A 80 3.61 -17.38 -6.53
C ALA A 80 3.83 -18.75 -7.16
#